data_AF-A0A925PXS2-F1
#
_entry.id   AF-A0A925PXS2-F1
#
_cell.length_a   1.000
_cell.length_b   1.000
_cell.length_c   1.000
_cell.angle_alpha   90.00
_cell.angle_beta   90.00
_cell.angle_gamma   90.00
#
_symmetry.space_group_name_H-M   'P 1'
#
loop_
_entity.id
_entity.type
_entity.pdbx_description
1 polymer ?
#
loop_
_entity_poly.entity_id
_entity_poly.type
_entity_poly.pdbx_seq_one_letter_code
_entity_poly.pdbx_strand_id
1 'polypeptide(L)'
;MPFGRNDPCPCGSGIKYKKCHGAVIEIAPAAALRRCGECTACCDGWVAGVVEGHEMKPGTPCHFRGDHCCTIYERRPQHPCRNFVCGWLQPGSPFPDDWRPDRLGVMVIPMKWRGRDAYVLRSAGRDPEESVLAWMREFTDRTGSPFFYEIAGERFGYGPPEFQREMAQKVAAGEPLWGRR
;
A
#
# COMPACT_ATOMS: atom_id res chain seq x y z
N MET A 1 -19.44 31.79 -33.44
CA MET A 1 -18.31 32.40 -32.72
C MET A 1 -18.08 31.59 -31.45
N PRO A 2 -16.88 31.06 -31.19
CA PRO A 2 -16.61 30.38 -29.92
C PRO A 2 -16.59 31.41 -28.78
N PHE A 3 -17.28 31.12 -27.67
CA PHE A 3 -17.21 31.93 -26.44
C PHE A 3 -15.79 31.88 -25.87
N GLY A 4 -15.21 33.04 -25.57
CA GLY A 4 -13.91 33.16 -24.94
C GLY A 4 -13.92 32.57 -23.53
N ARG A 5 -12.79 31.98 -23.11
CA ARG A 5 -12.67 31.32 -21.78
C ARG A 5 -13.03 32.23 -20.60
N ASN A 6 -12.84 33.53 -20.74
CA ASN A 6 -13.13 34.52 -19.70
C ASN A 6 -14.51 35.19 -19.85
N ASP A 7 -15.26 34.90 -20.91
CA ASP A 7 -16.58 35.47 -21.16
C ASP A 7 -17.60 34.94 -20.15
N PRO A 8 -18.70 35.68 -19.89
CA PRO A 8 -19.83 35.15 -19.13
C PRO A 8 -20.34 33.85 -19.75
N CYS A 9 -20.65 32.87 -18.90
CA CYS A 9 -21.13 31.58 -19.36
C CYS A 9 -22.52 31.72 -20.02
N PRO A 10 -22.75 31.13 -21.21
CA PRO A 10 -24.00 31.29 -21.96
C PRO A 10 -25.24 30.67 -21.28
N CYS A 11 -25.06 29.90 -20.20
CA CYS A 11 -26.17 29.35 -19.42
C CYS A 11 -26.86 30.37 -18.49
N GLY A 12 -26.44 31.64 -18.52
CA GLY A 12 -27.04 32.70 -17.70
C GLY A 12 -26.59 32.72 -16.23
N SER A 13 -25.56 31.95 -15.86
CA SER A 13 -25.08 31.85 -14.48
C SER A 13 -24.31 33.08 -13.98
N GLY A 14 -24.00 34.05 -14.85
CA GLY A 14 -23.20 35.25 -14.53
C GLY A 14 -21.70 35.00 -14.27
N ILE A 15 -21.28 33.76 -14.01
CA ILE A 15 -19.87 33.38 -13.83
C ILE A 15 -19.14 33.14 -15.16
N LYS A 16 -17.80 33.24 -15.14
CA LYS A 16 -16.94 33.04 -16.33
C LYS A 16 -17.08 31.62 -16.91
N TYR A 17 -17.07 31.48 -18.23
CA TYR A 17 -17.23 30.22 -18.96
C TYR A 17 -16.28 29.14 -18.47
N LYS A 18 -14.98 29.44 -18.28
CA LYS A 18 -13.98 28.48 -17.74
C LYS A 18 -14.23 27.97 -16.32
N LYS A 19 -15.13 28.60 -15.56
CA LYS A 19 -15.51 28.21 -14.20
C LYS A 19 -16.91 27.55 -14.17
N CYS A 20 -17.52 27.33 -15.33
CA CYS A 20 -18.86 26.77 -15.48
C CYS A 20 -18.82 25.67 -16.56
N HIS A 21 -19.54 25.82 -17.66
CA HIS A 21 -19.59 24.82 -18.73
C HIS A 21 -18.28 24.65 -19.51
N GLY A 22 -17.36 25.62 -19.42
CA GLY A 22 -15.99 25.50 -19.94
C GLY A 22 -14.98 25.06 -18.88
N ALA A 23 -15.44 24.61 -17.70
CA ALA A 23 -14.58 24.05 -16.68
C ALA A 23 -13.93 22.77 -17.20
N VAL A 24 -12.61 22.82 -17.37
CA VAL A 24 -11.81 21.62 -17.60
C VAL A 24 -11.45 21.11 -16.22
N ILE A 25 -12.00 19.95 -15.85
CA ILE A 25 -11.52 19.22 -14.68
C ILE A 25 -10.16 18.67 -15.09
N GLU A 26 -9.10 19.04 -14.37
CA GLU A 26 -7.84 18.31 -14.49
C GLU A 26 -8.12 16.87 -14.05
N ILE A 27 -8.20 15.97 -15.04
CA ILE A 27 -8.22 14.54 -14.77
C ILE A 27 -6.83 14.27 -14.19
N ALA A 28 -6.75 13.99 -12.88
CA ALA A 28 -5.50 13.57 -12.26
C ALA A 28 -4.88 12.49 -13.15
N PRO A 29 -3.57 12.59 -13.48
CA PRO A 29 -2.94 11.59 -14.33
C PRO A 29 -3.19 10.23 -13.71
N ALA A 30 -3.65 9.27 -14.54
CA ALA A 30 -3.77 7.89 -14.11
C ALA A 30 -2.44 7.49 -13.47
N ALA A 31 -2.49 7.06 -12.20
CA ALA A 31 -1.30 6.67 -11.46
C ALA A 31 -0.44 5.79 -12.38
N ALA A 32 0.81 6.22 -12.62
CA ALA A 32 1.69 5.53 -13.55
C ALA A 32 1.72 4.03 -13.20
N LEU A 33 1.66 3.16 -14.21
CA LEU A 33 1.67 1.72 -13.98
C LEU A 33 3.00 1.34 -13.30
N ARG A 34 2.96 1.14 -11.98
CA ARG A 34 4.14 0.80 -11.18
C ARG A 34 4.64 -0.59 -11.58
N ARG A 35 5.95 -0.76 -11.50
CA ARG A 35 6.64 -2.04 -11.77
C ARG A 35 7.63 -2.29 -10.64
N CYS A 36 7.84 -3.56 -10.27
CA CYS A 36 8.85 -3.92 -9.28
C CYS A 36 10.24 -3.39 -9.70
N GLY A 37 10.59 -3.49 -10.99
CA GLY A 37 11.93 -3.17 -11.46
C GLY A 37 12.93 -4.07 -10.74
N GLU A 38 13.90 -3.46 -10.07
CA GLU A 38 14.96 -4.15 -9.31
C GLU A 38 14.54 -4.54 -7.88
N CYS A 39 13.34 -4.15 -7.44
CA CYS A 39 12.87 -4.41 -6.07
C CYS A 39 12.60 -5.90 -5.84
N THR A 40 13.30 -6.48 -4.86
CA THR A 40 13.20 -7.88 -4.43
C THR A 40 12.59 -8.06 -3.04
N ALA A 41 12.09 -6.99 -2.39
CA ALA A 41 11.63 -7.01 -1.00
C ALA A 41 10.63 -8.13 -0.67
N CYS A 42 9.65 -8.43 -1.53
CA CYS A 42 8.71 -9.54 -1.27
C CYS A 42 9.39 -10.92 -1.23
N CYS A 43 10.57 -11.05 -1.87
CA CYS A 43 11.39 -12.24 -1.94
C CYS A 43 12.53 -12.27 -0.90
N ASP A 44 12.77 -11.19 -0.16
CA ASP A 44 13.83 -11.12 0.85
C ASP A 44 13.51 -11.88 2.14
N GLY A 45 12.36 -12.56 2.19
CA GLY A 45 11.91 -13.32 3.34
C GLY A 45 10.93 -12.56 4.23
N TRP A 46 10.52 -11.33 3.90
CA TRP A 46 9.59 -10.59 4.75
C TRP A 46 8.15 -11.16 4.74
N VAL A 47 7.86 -12.06 3.80
CA VAL A 47 6.60 -12.81 3.66
C VAL A 47 6.87 -14.31 3.75
N ALA A 48 5.95 -15.05 4.39
CA ALA A 48 6.00 -16.51 4.43
C ALA A 48 5.37 -17.12 3.17
N GLY A 49 5.99 -18.15 2.60
CA GLY A 49 5.48 -18.88 1.45
C GLY A 49 6.38 -20.04 1.05
N VAL A 50 5.92 -20.84 0.09
CA VAL A 50 6.71 -21.91 -0.52
C VAL A 50 6.75 -21.66 -2.02
N VAL A 51 7.94 -21.66 -2.60
CA VAL A 51 8.18 -21.42 -4.04
C VAL A 51 8.94 -22.63 -4.59
N GLU A 52 8.33 -23.38 -5.51
CA GLU A 52 8.93 -24.60 -6.10
C GLU A 52 9.51 -25.57 -5.05
N GLY A 53 8.82 -25.73 -3.91
CA GLY A 53 9.27 -26.62 -2.81
C GLY A 53 10.25 -25.98 -1.81
N HIS A 54 10.69 -24.74 -2.03
CA HIS A 54 11.57 -24.02 -1.11
C HIS A 54 10.78 -23.06 -0.21
N GLU A 55 10.96 -23.19 1.10
CA GLU A 55 10.36 -22.26 2.07
C GLU A 55 11.04 -20.88 1.98
N MET A 56 10.22 -19.84 2.09
CA MET A 56 10.59 -18.44 2.29
C MET A 56 9.82 -17.94 3.51
N LYS A 57 10.48 -17.26 4.44
CA LYS A 57 9.87 -16.74 5.67
C LYS A 57 10.76 -15.65 6.30
N PRO A 58 10.32 -14.93 7.34
CA PRO A 58 11.16 -13.94 8.01
C PRO A 58 12.54 -14.50 8.38
N GLY A 59 13.60 -13.83 7.90
CA GLY A 59 14.99 -14.26 8.05
C GLY A 59 15.48 -15.32 7.03
N THR A 60 14.61 -15.83 6.15
CA THR A 60 14.92 -16.80 5.10
C THR A 60 14.43 -16.28 3.74
N PRO A 61 15.32 -15.67 2.94
CA PRO A 61 14.99 -15.23 1.59
C PRO A 61 14.54 -16.37 0.68
N CYS A 62 13.81 -16.03 -0.38
CA CYS A 62 13.45 -16.97 -1.44
C CYS A 62 14.71 -17.58 -2.06
N HIS A 63 14.70 -18.90 -2.27
CA HIS A 63 15.78 -19.63 -2.95
C HIS A 63 16.12 -19.05 -4.33
N PHE A 64 15.12 -18.52 -5.05
CA PHE A 64 15.28 -17.97 -6.40
C PHE A 64 15.55 -16.46 -6.44
N ARG A 65 15.79 -15.82 -5.29
CA ARG A 65 16.13 -14.40 -5.24
C ARG A 65 17.54 -14.19 -5.84
N GLY A 66 17.62 -13.49 -6.97
CA GLY A 66 18.88 -12.91 -7.45
C GLY A 66 19.09 -11.49 -6.92
N ASP A 67 20.23 -10.88 -7.25
CA ASP A 67 20.65 -9.60 -6.67
C ASP A 67 19.66 -8.45 -6.94
N HIS A 68 19.10 -8.41 -8.15
CA HIS A 68 18.15 -7.37 -8.58
C HIS A 68 16.92 -7.92 -9.30
N CYS A 69 16.79 -9.23 -9.44
CA CYS A 69 15.64 -9.86 -10.07
C CYS A 69 15.49 -11.32 -9.62
N CYS A 70 14.27 -11.84 -9.69
CA CYS A 70 14.03 -13.26 -9.49
C CYS A 70 14.66 -14.06 -10.64
N THR A 71 15.45 -15.09 -10.30
CA THR A 71 16.10 -15.97 -11.30
C THR A 71 15.10 -16.79 -12.12
N ILE A 72 13.86 -16.90 -11.66
CA ILE A 72 12.75 -17.57 -12.34
C ILE A 72 11.63 -16.61 -12.73
N TYR A 73 11.92 -15.32 -12.92
CA TYR A 73 10.92 -14.26 -13.12
C TYR A 73 9.81 -14.66 -14.11
N GLU A 74 10.16 -15.06 -15.34
CA GLU A 74 9.17 -15.39 -16.37
C GLU A 74 8.29 -16.61 -16.05
N ARG A 75 8.82 -17.57 -15.29
CA ARG A 75 8.12 -18.81 -14.93
C ARG A 75 7.62 -18.84 -13.49
N ARG A 76 7.56 -17.70 -12.80
CA ARG A 76 7.08 -17.63 -11.40
C ARG A 76 5.75 -18.38 -11.24
N PRO A 77 5.60 -19.23 -10.19
CA PRO A 77 4.36 -19.94 -9.94
C PRO A 77 3.23 -18.95 -9.61
N GLN A 78 1.98 -19.37 -9.83
CA GLN A 78 0.82 -18.52 -9.52
C GLN A 78 0.80 -18.14 -8.03
N HIS A 79 0.88 -19.13 -7.15
CA HIS A 79 1.00 -18.92 -5.71
C HIS A 79 2.43 -19.21 -5.21
N PRO A 80 3.01 -18.37 -4.32
CA PRO A 80 2.55 -17.04 -3.92
C PRO A 80 2.97 -15.93 -4.90
N CYS A 81 3.86 -16.23 -5.85
CA CYS A 81 4.64 -15.21 -6.57
C CYS A 81 3.85 -14.26 -7.48
N ARG A 82 2.80 -14.72 -8.16
CA ARG A 82 1.96 -13.87 -9.02
C ARG A 82 0.72 -13.35 -8.31
N ASN A 83 0.22 -14.12 -7.34
CA ASN A 83 -0.96 -13.76 -6.56
C ASN A 83 -0.67 -12.64 -5.54
N PHE A 84 0.58 -12.52 -5.09
CA PHE A 84 0.97 -11.46 -4.17
C PHE A 84 1.31 -10.16 -4.92
N VAL A 85 0.58 -9.09 -4.60
CA VAL A 85 0.85 -7.72 -5.04
C VAL A 85 0.93 -6.82 -3.81
N CYS A 86 2.09 -6.21 -3.56
CA CYS A 86 2.26 -5.32 -2.40
C CYS A 86 1.46 -4.02 -2.58
N GLY A 87 1.14 -3.36 -1.48
CA GLY A 87 0.27 -2.18 -1.45
C GLY A 87 0.78 -1.04 -2.33
N TRP A 88 2.10 -0.87 -2.46
CA TRP A 88 2.70 0.12 -3.37
C TRP A 88 2.47 -0.24 -4.85
N LEU A 89 2.51 -1.51 -5.23
CA LEU A 89 2.40 -1.96 -6.62
C LEU A 89 0.94 -2.07 -7.12
N GLN A 90 -0.03 -2.13 -6.21
CA GLN A 90 -1.44 -2.29 -6.58
C GLN A 90 -1.91 -1.19 -7.55
N PRO A 91 -2.73 -1.52 -8.56
CA PRO A 91 -3.39 -0.51 -9.39
C PRO A 91 -4.20 0.47 -8.52
N GLY A 92 -4.01 1.77 -8.74
CA GLY A 92 -4.68 2.80 -7.93
C GLY A 92 -4.15 2.89 -6.49
N SER A 93 -2.96 2.38 -6.21
CA SER A 93 -2.32 2.46 -4.90
C SER A 93 -2.33 3.90 -4.37
N PRO A 94 -2.77 4.13 -3.11
CA PRO A 94 -2.80 5.47 -2.52
C PRO A 94 -1.43 5.93 -2.01
N PHE A 95 -0.43 5.05 -1.99
CA PHE A 95 0.87 5.33 -1.39
C PHE A 95 1.74 6.21 -2.28
N PRO A 96 2.62 7.05 -1.72
CA PRO A 96 3.57 7.86 -2.49
C PRO A 96 4.47 7.04 -3.42
N ASP A 97 4.94 7.64 -4.50
CA ASP A 97 5.78 6.95 -5.48
C ASP A 97 7.11 6.45 -4.90
N ASP A 98 7.69 7.20 -3.96
CA ASP A 98 8.94 6.83 -3.30
C ASP A 98 8.79 5.74 -2.24
N TRP A 99 7.58 5.20 -2.03
CA TRP A 99 7.33 4.08 -1.11
C TRP A 99 7.63 2.70 -1.72
N ARG A 100 8.46 2.64 -2.77
CA ARG A 100 8.92 1.37 -3.30
C ARG A 100 9.67 0.61 -2.19
N PRO A 101 9.32 -0.65 -1.89
CA PRO A 101 9.75 -1.29 -0.64
C PRO A 101 11.27 -1.36 -0.40
N ASP A 102 12.07 -1.63 -1.44
CA ASP A 102 13.53 -1.65 -1.40
C ASP A 102 14.15 -0.27 -1.12
N ARG A 103 13.48 0.83 -1.50
CA ARG A 103 13.91 2.21 -1.23
C ARG A 103 13.42 2.68 0.13
N LEU A 104 12.16 2.38 0.45
CA LEU A 104 11.54 2.76 1.71
C LEU A 104 12.13 1.97 2.88
N GLY A 105 12.54 0.72 2.64
CA GLY A 105 12.93 -0.24 3.66
C GLY A 105 11.76 -0.81 4.45
N VAL A 106 10.52 -0.54 4.00
CA VAL A 106 9.26 -1.03 4.57
C VAL A 106 8.38 -1.51 3.43
N MET A 107 7.77 -2.68 3.60
CA MET A 107 6.82 -3.23 2.65
C MET A 107 5.39 -3.06 3.18
N VAL A 108 4.55 -2.42 2.37
CA VAL A 108 3.12 -2.34 2.63
C VAL A 108 2.44 -3.62 2.12
N ILE A 109 1.85 -4.39 3.01
CA ILE A 109 1.10 -5.60 2.69
C ILE A 109 -0.40 -5.30 2.80
N PRO A 110 -1.17 -5.41 1.71
CA PRO A 110 -2.61 -5.18 1.74
C PRO A 110 -3.33 -6.39 2.34
N MET A 111 -4.38 -6.13 3.11
CA MET A 111 -5.31 -7.13 3.61
C MET A 111 -6.69 -6.51 3.80
N LYS A 112 -7.63 -7.30 4.33
CA LYS A 112 -8.97 -6.82 4.65
C LYS A 112 -9.22 -6.90 6.14
N TRP A 113 -9.81 -5.85 6.70
CA TRP A 113 -10.37 -5.86 8.05
C TRP A 113 -11.86 -5.52 7.95
N ARG A 114 -12.73 -6.46 8.35
CA ARG A 114 -14.21 -6.36 8.20
C ARG A 114 -14.66 -5.92 6.80
N GLY A 115 -13.99 -6.45 5.77
CA GLY A 115 -14.27 -6.12 4.37
C GLY A 115 -13.70 -4.77 3.87
N ARG A 116 -13.19 -3.91 4.77
CA ARG A 116 -12.48 -2.68 4.41
C ARG A 116 -11.02 -2.96 4.09
N ASP A 117 -10.42 -2.11 3.27
CA ASP A 117 -8.97 -2.14 3.06
C ASP A 117 -8.24 -1.86 4.38
N ALA A 118 -7.21 -2.67 4.63
CA ALA A 118 -6.30 -2.51 5.74
C ALA A 118 -4.88 -2.85 5.29
N TYR A 119 -3.89 -2.31 5.98
CA TYR A 119 -2.50 -2.45 5.56
C TYR A 119 -1.59 -2.91 6.70
N VAL A 120 -0.59 -3.73 6.41
CA VAL A 120 0.51 -4.04 7.35
C VAL A 120 1.76 -3.36 6.82
N LEU A 121 2.40 -2.53 7.64
CA LEU A 121 3.76 -2.06 7.41
C LEU A 121 4.72 -3.08 7.98
N ARG A 122 5.34 -3.87 7.10
CA ARG A 122 6.33 -4.88 7.46
C ARG A 122 7.73 -4.32 7.22
N SER A 123 8.62 -4.45 8.19
CA SER A 123 10.03 -4.11 8.00
C SER A 123 10.61 -4.87 6.82
N ALA A 124 11.32 -4.17 5.95
CA ALA A 124 11.98 -4.68 4.75
C ALA A 124 13.43 -4.18 4.69
N GLY A 125 14.17 -4.42 5.76
CA GLY A 125 15.53 -3.91 6.00
C GLY A 125 15.59 -2.88 7.14
N ARG A 126 14.48 -2.21 7.45
CA ARG A 126 14.35 -1.32 8.63
C ARG A 126 12.88 -1.19 9.05
N ASP A 127 12.68 -0.71 10.28
CA ASP A 127 11.35 -0.41 10.82
C ASP A 127 10.80 0.88 10.20
N PRO A 128 9.46 1.07 10.19
CA PRO A 128 8.85 2.29 9.69
C PRO A 128 9.24 3.51 10.53
N GLU A 129 9.76 4.53 9.84
CA GLU A 129 10.08 5.82 10.44
C GLU A 129 8.80 6.60 10.79
N GLU A 130 8.92 7.56 11.71
CA GLU A 130 7.79 8.38 12.17
C GLU A 130 7.11 9.14 11.04
N SER A 131 7.84 9.55 10.00
CA SER A 131 7.27 10.18 8.80
C SER A 131 6.30 9.26 8.04
N VAL A 132 6.64 7.96 7.95
CA VAL A 132 5.79 6.93 7.33
C VAL A 132 4.56 6.68 8.20
N LEU A 133 4.75 6.57 9.52
CA LEU A 133 3.65 6.37 10.47
C LEU A 133 2.69 7.56 10.48
N ALA A 134 3.21 8.79 10.46
CA ALA A 134 2.41 10.01 10.40
C ALA A 134 1.55 10.06 9.13
N TRP A 135 2.14 9.75 7.97
CA TRP A 135 1.39 9.66 6.72
C TRP A 135 0.29 8.59 6.79
N MET A 136 0.59 7.41 7.34
CA MET A 136 -0.40 6.33 7.49
C MET A 136 -1.54 6.70 8.43
N ARG A 137 -1.26 7.42 9.52
CA ARG A 137 -2.30 7.94 10.43
C ARG A 137 -3.20 8.95 9.71
N GLU A 138 -2.64 9.93 9.00
CA GLU A 138 -3.42 10.88 8.21
C GLU A 138 -4.28 10.17 7.13
N PHE A 139 -3.69 9.20 6.42
CA PHE A 139 -4.40 8.40 5.45
C PHE A 139 -5.56 7.61 6.07
N THR A 140 -5.35 7.05 7.27
CA THR A 140 -6.36 6.34 8.04
C THR A 140 -7.47 7.28 8.50
N ASP A 141 -7.13 8.46 9.01
CA ASP A 141 -8.10 9.45 9.47
C ASP A 141 -8.99 9.94 8.31
N ARG A 142 -8.42 10.07 7.11
CA ARG A 142 -9.14 10.48 5.90
C ARG A 142 -10.02 9.38 5.31
N THR A 143 -9.59 8.12 5.35
CA THR A 143 -10.24 7.02 4.60
C THR A 143 -10.95 6.00 5.46
N GLY A 144 -10.65 5.95 6.76
CA GLY A 144 -11.07 4.90 7.68
C GLY A 144 -10.41 3.54 7.44
N SER A 145 -9.39 3.45 6.58
CA SER A 145 -8.64 2.21 6.33
C SER A 145 -7.57 2.03 7.40
N PRO A 146 -7.69 1.07 8.33
CA PRO A 146 -6.73 0.91 9.41
C PRO A 146 -5.41 0.33 8.92
N PHE A 147 -4.38 0.45 9.74
CA PHE A 147 -3.11 -0.22 9.49
C PHE A 147 -2.48 -0.79 10.75
N PHE A 148 -1.57 -1.72 10.51
CA PHE A 148 -0.75 -2.39 11.49
C PHE A 148 0.71 -2.13 11.16
N TYR A 149 1.57 -2.15 12.17
CA TYR A 149 3.00 -1.95 11.96
C TYR A 149 3.81 -2.66 13.04
N GLU A 150 5.05 -2.98 12.70
CA GLU A 150 6.01 -3.65 13.59
C GLU A 150 7.19 -2.70 13.85
N ILE A 151 7.58 -2.54 15.12
CA ILE A 151 8.79 -1.82 15.53
C ILE A 151 9.47 -2.66 16.60
N ALA A 152 10.77 -2.92 16.46
CA ALA A 152 11.55 -3.73 17.39
C ALA A 152 10.91 -5.10 17.73
N GLY A 153 10.19 -5.69 16.76
CA GLY A 153 9.45 -6.96 16.93
C GLY A 153 8.11 -6.85 17.65
N GLU A 154 7.76 -5.66 18.16
CA GLU A 154 6.46 -5.38 18.77
C GLU A 154 5.42 -4.97 17.72
N ARG A 155 4.19 -5.43 17.92
CA ARG A 155 3.08 -5.29 16.99
C ARG A 155 2.12 -4.21 17.46
N PHE A 156 1.81 -3.27 16.57
CA PHE A 156 0.90 -2.16 16.85
C PHE A 156 -0.20 -2.05 15.79
N GLY A 157 -1.26 -1.33 16.13
CA GLY A 157 -2.38 -1.04 15.23
C GLY A 157 -2.91 0.38 15.41
N TYR A 158 -3.29 1.01 14.31
CA TYR A 158 -3.96 2.30 14.29
C TYR A 158 -5.17 2.26 13.35
N GLY A 159 -6.29 2.79 13.82
CA GLY A 159 -7.54 2.74 13.07
C GLY A 159 -8.69 3.48 13.73
N PRO A 160 -9.88 3.43 13.10
CA PRO A 160 -11.12 3.96 13.66
C PRO A 160 -11.42 3.43 15.07
N PRO A 161 -12.31 4.08 15.85
CA PRO A 161 -12.61 3.66 17.22
C PRO A 161 -13.03 2.19 17.36
N GLU A 162 -13.79 1.65 16.40
CA GLU A 162 -14.19 0.26 16.38
C GLU A 162 -13.01 -0.72 16.16
N PHE A 163 -12.03 -0.32 15.36
CA PHE A 163 -10.80 -1.07 15.15
C PHE A 163 -9.99 -1.08 16.45
N GLN A 164 -9.83 0.09 17.09
CA GLN A 164 -9.08 0.20 18.35
C GLN A 164 -9.69 -0.65 19.47
N ARG A 165 -11.02 -0.65 19.60
CA ARG A 165 -11.71 -1.51 20.58
C ARG A 165 -11.47 -3.00 20.30
N GLU A 166 -11.54 -3.42 19.04
CA GLU A 166 -11.28 -4.81 18.66
C GLU A 166 -9.82 -5.21 18.94
N MET A 167 -8.86 -4.35 18.62
CA MET A 167 -7.44 -4.62 18.89
C MET A 167 -7.14 -4.69 20.38
N ALA A 168 -7.73 -3.79 21.18
CA ALA A 168 -7.61 -3.82 22.64
C ALA A 168 -8.16 -5.14 23.23
N GLN A 169 -9.29 -5.65 22.71
CA GLN A 169 -9.85 -6.94 23.12
C GLN A 169 -8.92 -8.10 22.77
N LYS A 170 -8.32 -8.11 21.56
CA LYS A 170 -7.34 -9.11 21.16
C LYS A 170 -6.12 -9.12 22.08
N VAL A 171 -5.56 -7.95 22.39
CA VAL A 171 -4.43 -7.82 23.32
C VAL A 171 -4.79 -8.37 24.70
N ALA A 172 -5.97 -8.02 25.22
CA ALA A 172 -6.45 -8.54 26.51
C ALA A 172 -6.62 -10.07 26.52
N ALA A 173 -6.98 -10.66 25.38
CA ALA A 173 -7.08 -12.11 25.19
C ALA A 173 -5.72 -12.79 24.85
N GLY A 174 -4.63 -12.01 24.74
CA GLY A 174 -3.32 -12.47 24.30
C GLY A 174 -3.25 -12.87 22.82
N GLU A 175 -4.25 -12.54 22.01
CA GLU A 175 -4.31 -12.86 20.58
C GLU A 175 -3.40 -11.95 19.75
N PRO A 176 -2.80 -12.43 18.65
CA PRO A 176 -2.01 -11.58 17.78
C PRO A 176 -2.89 -10.55 17.06
N LEU A 177 -2.38 -9.32 16.92
CA LEU A 177 -3.09 -8.24 16.21
C LEU A 177 -3.35 -8.59 14.73
N TRP A 178 -2.38 -9.22 14.07
CA TRP A 178 -2.50 -9.78 12.72
C TRP A 178 -1.59 -11.01 12.56
N GLY A 179 -1.82 -11.79 11.51
CA GLY A 179 -1.04 -13.00 11.20
C GLY A 179 -1.32 -14.16 12.16
N ARG A 180 -0.70 -15.33 11.91
CA ARG A 180 -0.69 -16.44 12.88
C ARG A 180 0.39 -16.20 13.94
N ARG A 181 0.17 -16.71 15.16
CA ARG A 181 1.18 -16.71 16.23
C ARG A 181 2.43 -17.46 15.77
#